data_AF-A0A949B5F2-F1
#
_entry.id   AF-A0A949B5F2-F1
#
_cell.length_a   1.000
_cell.length_b   1.000
_cell.length_c   1.000
_cell.angle_alpha   90.00
_cell.angle_beta   90.00
_cell.angle_gamma   90.00
#
_symmetry.space_group_name_H-M   'P 1'
#
loop_
_entity.id
_entity.type
_entity.pdbx_description
1 polymer ?
#
loop_
_entity_poly.entity_id
_entity_poly.type
_entity_poly.pdbx_seq_one_letter_code
_entity_poly.pdbx_strand_id
1 'polypeptide(L)' 'MRAYLIDEITPSDMEKINGFLERHAIKSHLDQVFWVQIPDGILSDTQIKHAACQPHVFSVELGPDWVKLEFFIRSLKTM' A
#
# COMPACT_ATOMS: atom_id res chain seq x y z
N MET A 1 11.91 9.43 3.02
CA MET A 1 11.17 8.42 3.80
C MET A 1 11.81 7.06 3.61
N ARG A 2 11.72 6.16 4.59
CA ARG A 2 12.20 4.78 4.44
C ARG A 2 11.19 3.97 3.62
N ALA A 3 11.69 3.12 2.75
CA ALA A 3 10.90 2.26 1.90
C ALA A 3 11.60 0.90 1.71
N TYR A 4 10.81 -0.11 1.37
CA TYR A 4 11.29 -1.40 0.89
C TYR A 4 11.10 -1.44 -0.63
N LEU A 5 12.18 -1.67 -1.36
CA LEU A 5 12.20 -1.73 -2.83
C LEU A 5 12.49 -3.16 -3.25
N ILE A 6 11.68 -3.66 -4.19
CA ILE A 6 11.93 -4.90 -4.93
C ILE A 6 12.00 -4.51 -6.40
N ASP A 7 13.14 -4.75 -7.04
CA ASP A 7 13.40 -4.45 -8.45
C ASP A 7 13.76 -5.73 -9.22
N GLU A 8 14.15 -5.56 -10.49
CA GLU A 8 14.45 -6.65 -11.41
C GLU A 8 13.25 -7.61 -11.64
N ILE A 9 12.03 -7.09 -11.55
CA ILE A 9 10.80 -7.85 -11.74
C ILE A 9 10.46 -7.89 -13.22
N THR A 10 10.17 -9.09 -13.73
CA THR A 10 9.82 -9.26 -15.14
C THR A 10 8.51 -8.55 -15.48
N PRO A 11 8.32 -8.07 -16.73
CA PRO A 11 7.06 -7.44 -17.14
C PRO A 11 5.82 -8.33 -16.91
N SER A 12 5.94 -9.64 -17.14
CA SER A 12 4.85 -10.59 -16.90
C SER A 12 4.46 -10.69 -15.43
N ASP A 13 5.43 -10.59 -14.51
CA ASP A 13 5.14 -10.59 -13.09
C ASP A 13 4.62 -9.23 -12.61
N MET A 14 5.09 -8.13 -13.20
CA MET A 14 4.52 -6.79 -12.97
C MET A 14 3.03 -6.73 -13.33
N GLU A 15 2.62 -7.32 -14.46
CA GLU A 15 1.20 -7.44 -14.83
C GLU A 15 0.38 -8.18 -13.76
N LYS A 16 0.91 -9.29 -13.22
CA LYS A 16 0.26 -10.05 -12.15
C LYS A 16 0.16 -9.24 -10.86
N ILE A 17 1.23 -8.53 -10.48
CA ILE A 17 1.28 -7.68 -9.29
C ILE A 17 0.25 -6.55 -9.41
N ASN A 18 0.24 -5.85 -10.54
CA ASN A 18 -0.73 -4.79 -10.79
C ASN A 18 -2.16 -5.34 -10.70
N GLY A 19 -2.46 -6.42 -11.43
CA GLY A 19 -3.79 -7.04 -11.39
C GLY A 19 -4.19 -7.54 -10.00
N PHE A 20 -3.23 -8.00 -9.18
CA PHE A 20 -3.50 -8.36 -7.79
C PHE A 20 -3.86 -7.13 -6.96
N LEU A 21 -3.08 -6.04 -7.04
CA LEU A 21 -3.33 -4.82 -6.29
C LEU A 21 -4.64 -4.15 -6.70
N GLU A 22 -5.00 -4.17 -7.98
CA GLU A 22 -6.30 -3.65 -8.45
C GLU A 22 -7.50 -4.35 -7.82
N ARG A 23 -7.35 -5.63 -7.42
CA ARG A 23 -8.42 -6.43 -6.81
C ARG A 23 -8.44 -6.37 -5.28
N HIS A 24 -7.30 -6.12 -4.64
CA HIS A 24 -7.16 -6.30 -3.18
C HIS A 24 -6.73 -5.04 -2.43
N ALA A 25 -6.30 -3.99 -3.12
CA ALA A 25 -5.90 -2.72 -2.53
C ALA A 25 -6.86 -1.59 -2.93
N ILE A 26 -6.78 -0.47 -2.22
CA ILE A 26 -7.57 0.72 -2.50
C ILE A 26 -6.80 1.56 -3.53
N LYS A 27 -7.42 1.92 -4.66
CA LYS A 27 -6.78 2.76 -5.68
C LYS A 27 -6.56 4.19 -5.15
N SER A 28 -5.38 4.73 -5.41
CA SER A 28 -5.08 6.16 -5.19
C SER A 28 -5.62 7.01 -6.34
N HIS A 29 -5.65 8.33 -6.15
CA HIS A 29 -5.85 9.29 -7.24
C HIS A 29 -4.62 9.42 -8.15
N LEU A 30 -3.47 8.94 -7.70
CA LEU A 30 -2.25 8.88 -8.49
C LEU A 30 -2.17 7.53 -9.21
N ASP A 31 -1.90 7.58 -10.51
CA ASP A 31 -1.66 6.38 -11.31
C ASP A 31 -0.50 5.55 -10.72
N GLN A 32 -0.65 4.22 -10.77
CA GLN A 32 0.32 3.25 -10.27
C GLN A 32 0.58 3.30 -8.75
N VAL A 33 -0.23 4.04 -7.99
CA VAL A 33 -0.17 4.06 -6.52
C VAL A 33 -1.41 3.40 -5.94
N PHE A 34 -1.17 2.50 -4.99
CA PHE A 34 -2.21 1.78 -4.25
C PHE A 34 -2.04 2.00 -2.76
N TRP A 35 -3.16 2.05 -2.04
CA TRP A 35 -3.20 2.06 -0.59
C TRP A 35 -3.50 0.65 -0.10
N VAL A 36 -2.54 0.04 0.60
CA VAL A 36 -2.69 -1.28 1.21
C VAL A 36 -3.08 -1.10 2.67
N GLN A 37 -4.24 -1.61 3.05
CA GLN A 37 -4.70 -1.59 4.43
C GLN A 37 -3.86 -2.53 5.29
N ILE A 38 -3.45 -2.02 6.44
CA ILE A 38 -2.76 -2.81 7.45
C ILE A 38 -3.77 -3.77 8.10
N PRO A 39 -3.46 -5.07 8.20
CA PRO A 39 -4.29 -6.02 8.93
C PRO A 39 -4.43 -5.65 10.41
N ASP A 40 -5.64 -5.76 10.96
CA ASP A 40 -5.93 -5.40 12.34
C ASP A 40 -5.04 -6.13 13.36
N GLY A 41 -4.65 -7.37 13.06
CA GLY A 41 -3.79 -8.20 13.93
C GLY A 41 -2.36 -7.68 14.12
N ILE A 42 -1.93 -6.67 13.35
CA ILE A 42 -0.61 -6.03 13.51
C ILE A 42 -0.70 -4.54 13.82
N LEU A 43 -1.92 -4.00 14.02
CA LEU A 43 -2.10 -2.65 14.52
C LEU A 43 -1.78 -2.58 16.01
N SER A 44 -1.27 -1.44 16.45
CA SER A 44 -1.16 -1.15 17.89
C SER A 44 -2.53 -0.92 18.53
N ASP A 45 -2.63 -1.12 19.85
CA ASP A 45 -3.84 -0.83 20.62
C ASP A 45 -4.39 0.58 20.38
N THR A 46 -3.51 1.58 20.25
CA THR A 46 -3.90 2.96 19.99
C THR A 46 -4.57 3.09 18.61
N GLN A 47 -3.99 2.47 17.58
CA GLN A 47 -4.53 2.49 16.22
C GLN A 47 -5.89 1.77 16.12
N ILE A 48 -6.04 0.65 16.82
CA ILE A 48 -7.32 -0.09 16.90
C ILE A 48 -8.42 0.78 17.53
N LYS A 49 -8.10 1.48 18.62
CA LYS A 49 -9.06 2.35 19.33
C LYS A 49 -9.46 3.58 18.51
N HIS A 50 -8.62 4.03 17.58
CA HIS A 50 -8.85 5.23 16.77
C HIS A 50 -9.67 4.93 15.50
N ALA A 51 -10.91 4.47 15.66
CA ALA A 51 -11.80 4.13 14.54
C ALA A 51 -12.06 5.29 13.54
N ALA A 52 -11.94 6.54 14.00
CA ALA A 52 -12.05 7.73 13.15
C ALA A 52 -10.87 7.89 12.17
N CYS A 53 -9.70 7.32 12.49
CA CYS A 53 -8.49 7.37 11.66
C CYS A 53 -8.32 6.12 10.77
N GLN A 54 -9.27 5.20 10.80
CA GLN A 54 -9.23 3.98 10.00
C GLN A 54 -9.83 4.23 8.59
N PRO A 55 -9.34 3.57 7.53
CA PRO A 55 -8.29 2.54 7.57
C PRO A 55 -6.88 3.13 7.66
N HIS A 56 -6.01 2.44 8.40
CA HIS A 56 -4.57 2.67 8.35
C HIS A 56 -3.95 1.96 7.15
N VAL A 57 -3.24 2.73 6.32
CA VAL A 57 -2.70 2.26 5.04
C VAL A 57 -1.24 2.66 4.88
N PHE A 58 -0.51 1.91 4.06
CA PHE A 58 0.74 2.37 3.46
C PHE A 58 0.59 2.39 1.93
N SER A 59 1.45 3.14 1.26
CA SER A 59 1.47 3.18 -0.20
C SER A 59 2.32 2.06 -0.78
N VAL A 60 1.82 1.50 -1.87
CA VAL A 60 2.58 0.67 -2.81
C VAL A 60 2.59 1.37 -4.15
N GLU A 61 3.78 1.66 -4.64
CA GLU A 61 4.01 2.29 -5.95
C GLU A 61 4.61 1.25 -6.91
N LEU A 62 4.06 1.21 -8.12
CA LEU A 62 4.54 0.35 -9.19
C LEU A 62 5.33 1.16 -10.23
N GLY A 63 6.50 0.66 -10.58
CA GLY A 63 7.28 1.10 -11.73
C GLY A 63 7.21 0.11 -12.90
N PRO A 64 8.09 0.25 -13.91
CA PRO A 64 8.15 -0.68 -15.03
C PRO A 64 8.59 -2.10 -14.65
N ASP A 65 9.50 -2.21 -13.69
CA ASP A 65 10.20 -3.44 -13.28
C ASP A 65 10.48 -3.48 -11.77
N TRP A 66 9.77 -2.66 -10.99
CA TRP A 66 9.95 -2.56 -9.55
C TRP A 66 8.65 -2.26 -8.81
N VAL A 67 8.65 -2.61 -7.52
CA VAL A 67 7.61 -2.31 -6.54
C VAL A 67 8.24 -1.66 -5.32
N LYS A 68 7.67 -0.55 -4.86
CA LYS A 68 8.16 0.20 -3.70
C LYS A 68 7.07 0.33 -2.64
N LEU A 69 7.37 -0.10 -1.43
CA LEU A 69 6.47 -0.05 -0.28
C LEU A 69 6.99 1.00 0.71
N GLU A 70 6.19 2.01 1.03
CA GLU A 70 6.57 2.98 2.06
C GLU A 70 6.41 2.40 3.47
N PHE A 71 7.33 2.73 4.38
CA PHE A 71 7.20 2.41 5.81
C PHE A 71 6.42 3.45 6.59
N PHE A 72 5.63 4.25 5.89
CA PHE A 72 4.87 5.33 6.50
C PHE A 72 3.39 5.00 6.46
N ILE A 73 2.84 4.87 7.66
CA ILE A 73 1.44 4.55 7.86
C ILE A 73 0.64 5.84 7.94
N ARG A 74 -0.46 5.88 7.19
CA ARG A 74 -1.37 7.03 7.09
C ARG A 74 -2.79 6.60 7.42
N SER A 75 -3.63 7.58 7.78
CA SER A 75 -5.07 7.41 7.92
C SER A 75 -5.73 7.90 6.64
N LEU A 76 -6.48 7.03 5.94
CA LEU A 76 -7.11 7.41 4.67
C LEU A 76 -8.30 8.37 4.85
N LYS A 77 -8.93 8.39 6.03
CA LYS A 77 -10.07 9.29 6.32
C LYS A 77 -9.67 10.74 6.62
N THR A 78 -8.40 10.97 6.93
CA THR A 78 -7.88 12.28 7.34
C THR A 78 -6.87 12.84 6.34
N MET A 79 -6.68 12.17 5.19
CA MET A 79 -5.96 12.68 4.03
C MET A 79 -6.95 13.36 3.09
#